data_AF-A0A536IS68-F1
#
_entry.id   AF-A0A536IS68-F1
#
_cell.length_a   1.000
_cell.length_b   1.000
_cell.length_c   1.000
_cell.angle_alpha   90.00
_cell.angle_beta   90.00
_cell.angle_gamma   90.00
#
_symmetry.space_group_name_H-M   'P 1'
#
loop_
_entity.id
_entity.type
_entity.pdbx_description
1 polymer ?
#
loop_
_entity_poly.entity_id
_entity_poly.type
_entity_poly.pdbx_seq_one_letter_code
_entity_poly.pdbx_strand_id
1 'polypeptide(L)'
;MRVLAEQEASRRNVTLLMGGRSVAYLWPSDRLPPSVEYVTTTEDGSFGIGGRVTEALPELLRWADQLCACGPWPMLAAIGRMREEAERAPAAPGRAALLEAQIAVEQHMGCAMGVCRACVVVTSQGNARVCREGPVFPLGDVAFAEGEPATVGLVS
;
A
#
# COMPACT_ATOMS: atom_id res chain seq x y z
N MET A 1 1.73 -7.12 5.67
CA MET A 1 0.48 -7.68 5.13
C MET A 1 0.20 -9.16 5.45
N ARG A 2 1.19 -10.05 5.58
CA ARG A 2 0.95 -11.48 5.91
C ARG A 2 -0.05 -11.72 7.06
N VAL A 3 0.19 -11.08 8.21
CA VAL A 3 -0.65 -11.26 9.42
C VAL A 3 -2.10 -10.84 9.18
N LEU A 4 -2.31 -9.72 8.48
CA LEU A 4 -3.65 -9.26 8.11
C LEU A 4 -4.34 -10.29 7.22
N ALA A 5 -3.62 -10.82 6.20
CA ALA A 5 -4.17 -11.84 5.32
C ALA A 5 -4.56 -13.10 6.11
N GLU A 6 -3.71 -13.56 7.03
CA GLU A 6 -3.99 -14.72 7.89
C GLU A 6 -5.20 -14.52 8.80
N GLN A 7 -5.33 -13.35 9.42
CA GLN A 7 -6.43 -13.06 10.34
C GLN A 7 -7.77 -12.94 9.61
N GLU A 8 -7.77 -12.40 8.40
CA GLU A 8 -8.99 -12.12 7.63
C GLU A 8 -9.45 -13.27 6.74
N ALA A 9 -8.58 -14.23 6.42
CA ALA A 9 -8.89 -15.35 5.52
C ALA A 9 -9.98 -16.31 6.04
N SER A 10 -10.39 -16.20 7.31
CA SER A 10 -11.51 -16.95 7.87
C SER A 10 -12.87 -16.27 7.67
N ARG A 11 -12.87 -14.97 7.29
CA ARG A 11 -14.06 -14.12 7.21
C ARG A 11 -14.30 -13.55 5.81
N ARG A 12 -13.25 -13.50 5.00
CA ARG A 12 -13.22 -12.83 3.69
C ARG A 12 -12.43 -13.67 2.69
N ASN A 13 -12.72 -13.48 1.41
CA ASN A 13 -11.81 -13.91 0.34
C ASN A 13 -10.64 -12.93 0.32
N VAL A 14 -9.42 -13.45 0.48
CA VAL A 14 -8.21 -12.62 0.61
C VAL A 14 -7.23 -13.02 -0.47
N THR A 15 -6.81 -12.02 -1.26
CA THR A 15 -5.67 -12.15 -2.18
C THR A 15 -4.52 -11.30 -1.65
N LEU A 16 -3.39 -11.95 -1.37
CA LEU A 16 -2.14 -11.28 -1.02
C LEU A 16 -1.32 -11.08 -2.29
N LEU A 17 -1.28 -9.84 -2.79
CA LEU A 17 -0.36 -9.43 -3.84
C LEU A 17 1.00 -9.06 -3.23
N MET A 18 2.07 -9.76 -3.60
CA MET A 18 3.42 -9.51 -3.09
C MET A 18 4.44 -9.37 -4.21
N GLY A 19 5.18 -8.26 -4.20
CA GLY A 19 6.27 -8.03 -5.16
C GLY A 19 7.63 -8.18 -4.52
N GLY A 20 8.59 -8.66 -5.31
CA GLY A 20 10.00 -8.71 -4.95
C GLY A 20 10.88 -8.33 -6.13
N ARG A 21 12.15 -7.99 -5.86
CA ARG A 21 13.14 -7.83 -6.94
C ARG A 21 13.39 -9.16 -7.67
N SER A 22 13.33 -10.26 -6.92
CA SER A 22 13.42 -11.63 -7.39
C SER A 22 12.67 -12.56 -6.43
N VAL A 23 12.57 -13.85 -6.78
CA VAL A 23 11.93 -14.90 -5.98
C VAL A 23 12.48 -14.97 -4.55
N ALA A 24 13.75 -14.63 -4.34
CA ALA A 24 14.40 -14.62 -3.02
C ALA A 24 13.82 -13.57 -2.05
N TYR A 25 13.09 -12.57 -2.57
CA TYR A 25 12.42 -11.53 -1.79
C TYR A 25 10.95 -11.84 -1.51
N LEU A 26 10.41 -12.91 -2.10
CA LEU A 26 9.03 -13.33 -1.88
C LEU A 26 8.92 -14.12 -0.58
N TRP A 27 7.77 -13.98 0.07
CA TRP A 27 7.46 -14.77 1.24
C TRP A 27 7.13 -16.21 0.81
N PRO A 28 7.64 -17.25 1.49
CA PRO A 28 7.33 -18.64 1.15
C PRO A 28 5.82 -18.90 1.18
N SER A 29 5.28 -19.41 0.06
CA SER A 29 3.84 -19.64 -0.11
C SER A 29 3.30 -20.76 0.79
N ASP A 30 4.14 -21.74 1.15
CA ASP A 30 3.83 -22.83 2.08
C ASP A 30 3.56 -22.35 3.53
N ARG A 31 3.93 -21.10 3.83
CA ARG A 31 3.67 -20.46 5.12
C ARG A 31 2.40 -19.61 5.14
N LEU A 32 1.64 -19.56 4.05
CA LEU A 32 0.35 -18.89 3.98
C LEU A 32 -0.79 -19.91 4.17
N PRO A 33 -1.91 -19.52 4.80
CA PRO A 33 -3.09 -20.37 4.85
C PRO A 33 -3.57 -20.71 3.43
N PRO A 34 -4.06 -21.94 3.17
CA PRO A 34 -4.55 -22.32 1.85
C PRO A 34 -5.73 -21.47 1.33
N SER A 35 -6.44 -20.77 2.22
CA SER A 35 -7.54 -19.86 1.88
C SER A 35 -7.08 -18.49 1.39
N VAL A 36 -5.80 -18.15 1.52
CA VAL A 36 -5.24 -16.90 0.98
C VAL A 36 -4.75 -17.18 -0.45
N GLU A 37 -5.36 -16.52 -1.42
CA GLU A 37 -4.82 -16.52 -2.78
C GLU A 37 -3.51 -15.71 -2.78
N TYR A 38 -2.43 -16.31 -3.28
CA TYR A 38 -1.12 -15.66 -3.30
C TYR A 38 -0.72 -15.30 -4.73
N VAL A 39 -0.74 -14.00 -5.03
CA VAL A 39 -0.32 -13.46 -6.32
C VAL A 39 1.04 -12.80 -6.13
N THR A 40 2.02 -13.19 -6.93
CA THR A 40 3.39 -12.68 -6.80
C THR A 40 3.85 -11.97 -8.05
N THR A 41 4.62 -10.89 -7.87
CA THR A 41 5.36 -10.26 -8.96
C THR A 41 6.85 -10.25 -8.69
N THR A 42 7.66 -10.40 -9.74
CA THR A 42 9.12 -10.25 -9.66
C THR A 42 9.65 -9.33 -10.74
N GLU A 43 10.47 -8.35 -10.35
CA GLU A 43 11.05 -7.39 -11.32
C GLU A 43 11.98 -8.07 -12.33
N ASP A 44 12.67 -9.14 -11.92
CA ASP A 44 13.53 -9.95 -12.80
C ASP A 44 12.82 -11.11 -13.51
N GLY A 45 11.51 -11.30 -13.28
CA GLY A 45 10.71 -12.38 -13.85
C GLY A 45 11.05 -13.78 -13.32
N SER A 46 11.82 -13.89 -12.23
CA SER A 46 12.23 -15.19 -11.67
C SER A 46 11.08 -16.05 -11.13
N PHE A 47 9.94 -15.45 -10.75
CA PHE A 47 8.76 -16.18 -10.28
C PHE A 47 7.48 -15.33 -10.36
N GLY A 48 6.35 -15.97 -10.70
CA GLY A 48 5.06 -15.27 -10.81
C GLY A 48 4.97 -14.34 -12.01
N ILE A 49 4.30 -13.20 -11.84
CA ILE A 49 4.12 -12.19 -12.89
C ILE A 49 5.40 -11.34 -12.99
N GLY A 50 5.95 -11.18 -14.19
CA GLY A 50 7.07 -10.25 -14.39
C GLY A 50 6.64 -8.80 -14.20
N GLY A 51 7.38 -8.02 -13.41
CA GLY A 51 7.14 -6.59 -13.20
C GLY A 51 6.79 -6.22 -11.75
N ARG A 52 6.29 -4.99 -11.57
CA ARG A 52 5.96 -4.42 -10.25
C ARG A 52 4.54 -4.79 -9.83
N VAL A 53 4.27 -4.79 -8.52
CA VAL A 53 2.92 -5.03 -7.98
C VAL A 53 1.88 -4.06 -8.54
N THR A 54 2.28 -2.82 -8.80
CA THR A 54 1.41 -1.79 -9.37
C THR A 54 0.94 -2.13 -10.79
N GLU A 55 1.66 -2.98 -11.52
CA GLU A 55 1.26 -3.43 -12.85
C GLU A 55 0.23 -4.57 -12.78
N ALA A 56 0.30 -5.42 -11.75
CA ALA A 56 -0.65 -6.51 -11.53
C ALA A 56 -1.93 -6.07 -10.77
N LEU A 57 -1.84 -4.98 -9.99
CA LEU A 57 -2.92 -4.49 -9.14
C LEU A 57 -4.24 -4.19 -9.89
N PRO A 58 -4.27 -3.58 -11.10
CA PRO A 58 -5.51 -3.20 -11.76
C PRO A 58 -6.48 -4.36 -12.03
N GLU A 59 -5.97 -5.55 -12.36
CA GLU A 59 -6.84 -6.71 -12.59
C GLU A 59 -7.45 -7.21 -11.28
N LEU A 60 -6.69 -7.16 -10.18
CA LEU A 60 -7.18 -7.58 -8.86
C LEU A 60 -8.19 -6.58 -8.27
N LEU A 61 -8.06 -5.29 -8.62
CA LEU A 61 -9.00 -4.27 -8.18
C LEU A 61 -10.42 -4.50 -8.71
N ARG A 62 -10.60 -5.24 -9.80
CA ARG A 62 -11.91 -5.47 -10.43
C ARG A 62 -12.88 -6.24 -9.55
N TRP A 63 -12.37 -7.09 -8.67
CA TRP A 63 -13.15 -7.90 -7.73
C TRP A 63 -13.05 -7.41 -6.29
N ALA A 64 -12.06 -6.57 -5.97
CA ALA A 64 -11.80 -6.13 -4.62
C ALA A 64 -12.83 -5.09 -4.14
N ASP A 65 -13.40 -5.33 -2.96
CA ASP A 65 -14.19 -4.34 -2.23
C ASP A 65 -13.31 -3.43 -1.35
N GLN A 66 -12.10 -3.89 -1.00
CA GLN A 66 -11.18 -3.18 -0.11
C GLN A 66 -9.73 -3.37 -0.56
N LEU A 67 -8.96 -2.29 -0.53
CA LEU A 67 -7.50 -2.31 -0.74
C LEU A 67 -6.78 -1.91 0.55
N CYS A 68 -5.84 -2.75 0.97
CA CYS A 68 -4.85 -2.41 1.98
C CYS A 68 -3.46 -2.56 1.37
N ALA A 69 -2.60 -1.53 1.48
CA ALA A 69 -1.24 -1.59 0.94
C ALA A 69 -0.19 -1.16 1.97
N CYS A 70 1.00 -1.74 1.87
CA CYS A 70 2.19 -1.27 2.57
C CYS A 70 3.40 -1.56 1.68
N GLY A 71 4.39 -0.67 1.69
CA GLY A 71 5.58 -0.83 0.89
C GLY A 71 6.30 0.49 0.68
N PRO A 72 7.29 0.51 -0.23
CA PRO A 72 8.07 1.69 -0.51
C PRO A 72 7.20 2.87 -0.96
N TRP A 73 7.63 4.10 -0.65
CA TRP A 73 6.93 5.32 -1.05
C TRP A 73 6.60 5.40 -2.55
N PRO A 74 7.50 5.06 -3.48
CA PRO A 74 7.18 5.08 -4.91
C PRO A 74 6.03 4.14 -5.28
N MET A 75 5.89 3.01 -4.58
CA MET A 75 4.80 2.06 -4.77
C MET A 75 3.48 2.66 -4.27
N LEU A 76 3.47 3.23 -3.06
CA LEU A 76 2.27 3.85 -2.49
C LEU A 76 1.83 5.09 -3.30
N ALA A 77 2.77 5.91 -3.75
CA ALA A 77 2.52 7.06 -4.61
C ALA A 77 1.93 6.63 -5.97
N ALA A 78 2.36 5.50 -6.53
CA ALA A 78 1.77 4.95 -7.75
C ALA A 78 0.32 4.52 -7.54
N ILE A 79 0.00 3.89 -6.40
CA ILE A 79 -1.39 3.58 -6.04
C ILE A 79 -2.19 4.88 -5.79
N GLY A 80 -1.57 5.92 -5.21
CA GLY A 80 -2.15 7.24 -5.06
C GLY A 80 -2.57 7.86 -6.40
N ARG A 81 -1.71 7.81 -7.41
CA ARG A 81 -2.05 8.25 -8.78
C ARG A 81 -3.21 7.45 -9.38
N MET A 82 -3.22 6.12 -9.18
CA MET A 82 -4.36 5.28 -9.61
C MET A 82 -5.66 5.70 -8.94
N ARG A 83 -5.62 6.05 -7.65
CA ARG A 83 -6.78 6.59 -6.91
C ARG A 83 -7.24 7.91 -7.51
N GLU A 84 -6.34 8.86 -7.77
CA GLU A 84 -6.68 10.16 -8.38
C GLU A 84 -7.30 10.01 -9.77
N GLU A 85 -6.80 9.07 -10.58
CA GLU A 85 -7.38 8.72 -11.88
C GLU A 85 -8.77 8.11 -11.70
N ALA A 86 -8.92 7.17 -10.78
CA ALA A 86 -10.19 6.55 -10.45
C ALA A 86 -11.21 7.56 -9.94
N GLU A 87 -10.80 8.58 -9.19
CA GLU A 87 -11.65 9.66 -8.66
C GLU A 87 -12.25 10.54 -9.78
N ARG A 88 -11.48 10.79 -10.83
CA ARG A 88 -11.90 11.58 -12.01
C ARG A 88 -12.75 10.79 -13.01
N ALA A 89 -12.65 9.46 -13.03
CA ALA A 89 -13.36 8.61 -13.99
C ALA A 89 -14.80 8.26 -13.54
N PRO A 90 -15.85 8.43 -14.37
CA PRO A 90 -17.25 8.23 -13.96
C PRO A 90 -17.58 6.82 -13.44
N ALA A 91 -16.91 5.79 -13.97
CA ALA A 91 -16.98 4.42 -13.51
C ALA A 91 -15.65 3.72 -13.85
N ALA A 92 -14.96 3.19 -12.84
CA ALA A 92 -13.76 2.40 -13.01
C ALA A 92 -13.86 1.13 -12.12
N PRO A 93 -13.50 -0.06 -12.64
CA PRO A 93 -13.39 -1.26 -11.82
C PRO A 93 -12.49 -1.00 -10.60
N GLY A 94 -12.92 -1.42 -9.41
CA GLY A 94 -12.18 -1.20 -8.17
C GLY A 94 -12.11 0.26 -7.69
N ARG A 95 -12.88 1.19 -8.27
CA ARG A 95 -12.94 2.59 -7.83
C ARG A 95 -13.22 2.70 -6.33
N ALA A 96 -14.22 1.99 -5.82
CA ALA A 96 -14.56 2.04 -4.40
C ALA A 96 -13.39 1.57 -3.52
N ALA A 97 -12.75 0.45 -3.88
CA ALA A 97 -11.59 -0.07 -3.17
C ALA A 97 -10.40 0.90 -3.19
N LEU A 98 -10.16 1.62 -4.29
CA LEU A 98 -9.11 2.64 -4.38
C LEU A 98 -9.42 3.90 -3.54
N LEU A 99 -10.66 4.39 -3.59
CA LEU A 99 -11.05 5.59 -2.85
C LEU A 99 -11.00 5.38 -1.33
N GLU A 100 -11.38 4.19 -0.87
CA GLU A 100 -11.38 3.77 0.54
C GLU A 100 -10.09 3.05 0.97
N ALA A 101 -9.08 3.01 0.09
CA ALA A 101 -7.85 2.28 0.33
C ALA A 101 -7.15 2.76 1.61
N GLN A 102 -6.61 1.81 2.39
CA GLN A 102 -5.81 2.07 3.58
C GLN A 102 -4.35 1.74 3.31
N ILE A 103 -3.44 2.62 3.72
CA ILE A 103 -2.01 2.42 3.59
C ILE A 103 -1.33 2.41 4.95
N ALA A 104 -0.44 1.43 5.17
CA ALA A 104 0.51 1.48 6.26
C ALA A 104 1.82 2.06 5.75
N VAL A 105 2.28 3.14 6.36
CA VAL A 105 3.45 3.89 5.92
C VAL A 105 4.62 3.74 6.90
N GLU A 106 5.83 3.82 6.37
CA GLU A 106 7.06 3.82 7.15
C GLU A 106 7.73 5.20 7.07
N GLN A 107 8.30 5.66 8.18
CA GLN A 107 9.04 6.91 8.30
C GLN A 107 10.21 6.75 9.26
N HIS A 108 11.23 7.59 9.10
CA HIS A 108 12.33 7.63 10.07
C HIS A 108 11.80 8.05 11.44
N MET A 109 12.00 7.19 12.44
CA MET A 109 11.56 7.41 13.81
C MET A 109 12.75 7.72 14.71
N GLY A 110 12.63 8.77 15.50
CA GLY A 110 13.54 9.02 16.62
C GLY A 110 13.01 8.37 17.89
N CYS A 111 11.95 8.95 18.48
CA CYS A 111 11.45 8.51 19.79
C CYS A 111 10.40 7.39 19.75
N ALA A 112 9.67 7.21 18.65
CA ALA A 112 8.51 6.30 18.53
C ALA A 112 7.40 6.48 19.60
N MET A 113 7.38 7.62 20.30
CA MET A 113 6.42 7.93 21.39
C MET A 113 5.54 9.16 21.08
N GLY A 114 5.64 9.72 19.88
CA GLY A 114 4.88 10.90 19.46
C GLY A 114 5.48 12.26 19.86
N VAL A 115 6.65 12.27 20.52
CA VAL A 115 7.24 13.50 21.08
C VAL A 115 8.14 14.24 20.08
N CYS A 116 9.12 13.56 19.49
CA CYS A 116 10.19 14.23 18.71
C CYS A 116 9.77 14.74 17.33
N ARG A 117 8.60 14.33 16.82
CA ARG A 117 8.06 14.68 15.49
C ARG A 117 8.97 14.36 14.29
N ALA A 118 9.94 13.46 14.44
CA ALA A 118 10.81 13.03 13.33
C ALA A 118 10.07 12.24 12.25
N CYS A 119 9.03 11.49 12.63
CA CYS A 119 8.25 10.64 11.73
C CYS A 119 6.97 11.33 11.23
N VAL A 120 7.05 12.61 10.87
CA VAL A 120 5.90 13.38 10.39
C VAL A 120 5.63 13.09 8.92
N VAL A 121 4.36 12.92 8.58
CA VAL A 121 3.82 12.93 7.21
C VAL A 121 2.84 14.10 7.06
N VAL A 122 2.78 14.67 5.86
CA VAL A 122 1.78 15.70 5.52
C VAL A 122 0.49 15.00 5.12
N THR A 123 -0.63 15.39 5.74
CA THR A 123 -1.96 14.87 5.45
C THR A 123 -2.94 15.98 5.06
N SER A 124 -4.14 15.64 4.59
CA SER A 124 -5.20 16.61 4.31
C SER A 124 -5.65 17.41 5.54
N GLN A 125 -5.47 16.82 6.73
CA GLN A 125 -5.79 17.44 8.03
C GLN A 125 -4.57 18.13 8.68
N GLY A 126 -3.46 18.27 7.96
CA GLY A 126 -2.20 18.81 8.45
C GLY A 126 -1.18 17.73 8.80
N ASN A 127 -0.19 18.07 9.62
CA ASN A 127 0.94 17.18 9.90
C ASN A 127 0.56 16.10 10.93
N ALA A 128 0.73 14.82 10.57
CA ALA A 128 0.50 13.67 11.44
C ALA A 128 1.80 12.90 11.71
N ARG A 129 1.95 12.27 12.88
CA ARG A 129 3.11 11.43 13.21
C ARG A 129 2.77 9.97 12.99
N VAL A 130 3.59 9.27 12.21
CA VAL A 130 3.42 7.84 11.93
C VAL A 130 3.40 7.00 13.22
N CYS A 131 4.23 7.32 14.22
CA CYS A 131 4.29 6.55 15.47
C CYS A 131 3.12 6.79 16.44
N ARG A 132 2.27 7.79 16.23
CA ARG A 132 1.19 8.17 17.18
C ARG A 132 -0.17 8.24 16.55
N GLU A 133 -0.29 8.95 15.43
CA GLU A 133 -1.53 9.04 14.66
C GLU A 133 -1.64 7.89 13.64
N GLY A 134 -0.51 7.37 13.17
CA GLY A 134 -0.43 6.23 12.27
C GLY A 134 -0.26 4.88 12.98
N PRO A 135 0.35 3.87 12.31
CA PRO A 135 1.02 3.93 11.00
C PRO A 135 0.07 3.77 9.80
N VAL A 136 -1.23 3.56 10.04
CA VAL A 136 -2.23 3.33 8.99
C VAL A 136 -3.00 4.62 8.73
N PHE A 137 -3.11 5.00 7.46
CA PHE A 137 -3.82 6.19 7.00
C PHE A 137 -4.68 5.86 5.78
N PRO A 138 -5.78 6.60 5.52
CA PRO A 138 -6.43 6.58 4.23
C PRO A 138 -5.45 6.99 3.12
N LEU A 139 -5.45 6.29 1.99
CA LEU A 139 -4.56 6.59 0.87
C LEU A 139 -4.73 8.03 0.38
N GLY A 140 -5.97 8.52 0.31
CA GLY A 140 -6.26 9.89 -0.12
C GLY A 140 -5.94 10.97 0.91
N ASP A 141 -5.55 10.60 2.14
CA ASP A 141 -5.20 11.56 3.18
C ASP A 141 -3.71 11.92 3.15
N VAL A 142 -2.82 10.99 2.76
CA VAL A 142 -1.37 11.22 2.74
C VAL A 142 -0.96 11.96 1.46
N ALA A 143 -0.20 13.05 1.62
CA ALA A 143 0.33 13.81 0.50
C ALA A 143 1.65 13.22 -0.02
N PHE A 144 1.78 13.14 -1.35
CA PHE A 144 2.98 12.66 -2.04
C PHE A 144 3.62 13.79 -2.86
N ALA A 145 4.94 13.78 -2.98
CA ALA A 145 5.73 14.67 -3.83
C ALA A 145 6.81 13.86 -4.55
N GLU A 146 6.81 13.87 -5.88
CA GLU A 146 7.82 13.17 -6.71
C GLU A 146 8.01 11.67 -6.41
N GLY A 147 6.96 10.99 -5.93
CA GLY A 147 7.01 9.57 -5.57
C GLY A 147 7.45 9.29 -4.13
N GLU A 148 7.75 10.33 -3.36
CA GLU A 148 8.11 10.30 -1.95
C GLU A 148 7.01 10.96 -1.09
N PRO A 149 7.00 10.82 0.24
CA PRO A 149 6.04 11.53 1.07
C PRO A 149 6.35 13.02 1.02
N ALA A 150 5.31 13.86 0.94
CA ALA A 150 5.50 15.29 1.09
C ALA A 150 6.11 15.57 2.48
N THR A 151 7.15 16.42 2.52
CA THR A 151 7.83 16.77 3.76
C THR A 151 7.53 18.21 4.16
N VAL A 152 7.56 18.45 5.47
CA VAL A 152 7.41 19.79 6.03
C VAL A 152 8.57 20.68 5.58
N GLY A 153 8.28 21.69 4.76
CA GLY A 153 9.26 22.69 4.30
C GLY A 153 9.61 22.64 2.82
N LEU A 154 9.07 21.70 2.04
CA LEU A 154 9.19 21.65 0.57
C LEU A 154 7.83 21.92 -0.07
N VAL A 155 7.37 23.17 0.01
CA VAL A 155 6.38 23.72 -0.93
C VAL A 155 7.15 24.69 -1.80
N SER A 156 7.51 24.26 -3.01
CA SER A 156 7.94 25.15 -4.09
C SER A 156 6.72 25.74 -4.78
#